data_AF-A0A851AY71-F1
#
_entry.id   AF-A0A851AY71-F1
#
_cell.length_a   1.000
_cell.length_b   1.000
_cell.length_c   1.000
_cell.angle_alpha   90.00
_cell.angle_beta   90.00
_cell.angle_gamma   90.00
#
_symmetry.space_group_name_H-M   'P 1'
#
loop_
_entity.id
_entity.type
_entity.pdbx_description
1 polymer ?
#
loop_
_entity_poly.entity_id
_entity_poly.type
_entity_poly.pdbx_seq_one_letter_code
_entity_poly.pdbx_strand_id
1 'polypeptide(L)'
;LNVTEEKFVLDTLAGCTEYKSVLDVVVNAFYVQDGRYCPISERNLYIVICYLATFQLEEIGLQHFSRIVKSLDAAKMQKFLRFFFNDLYLNTWIKDEWSHFYDSVYVKENWIDPLLRWQPKVQQLIEELTDKLSNRTTTVKISRVTQPKEFNLTAPKPRAIPPPPPAPLPVLPKRQPVPPSIYKPPKERKQLEEIKAKNIQKAKVSVFCSCSILSFILTCFFCIVSSSQILELYLKHICFCTKIANGFSSRIDNIPIKLNTAAILREGALYQRKMEEELKRIENLQQGAGDPSEFLEWQKQMRGKDLEEQLAEIEYRRLQGKLSYEEAVLAHQKVIQENKKKADLLRQEKAELMHLYAEKHLQEQKEMKELVEHVMEGHKNVKQVKAKIQEYKQQIVQQVCEESGELLRQALEEEEDKNRKRYELIQQIRAIESTPSIRHKFVDLTDTGGHGLFGEMSIVELRERLALLKEAQKATEEEKRDQIIHEKQAKEQLILDKLDQISQFRAELGRAAALKQEEKKKSQSGERPMKDERILNLQKKIVEKTMERKKQAGLL
;
A
#
# COMPACT_ATOMS: atom_id res chain seq x y z
N LEU A 1 -5.71 32.71 1.20
CA LEU A 1 -7.18 32.80 1.16
C LEU A 1 -7.52 34.22 1.59
N ASN A 2 -8.47 34.89 0.95
CA ASN A 2 -8.95 36.19 1.43
C ASN A 2 -9.61 36.00 2.81
N VAL A 3 -9.61 37.01 3.68
CA VAL A 3 -10.18 36.91 5.05
C VAL A 3 -11.63 36.42 5.07
N THR A 4 -12.38 36.67 4.00
CA THR A 4 -13.75 36.19 3.79
C THR A 4 -13.82 34.71 3.42
N GLU A 5 -12.85 34.20 2.66
CA GLU A 5 -12.75 32.79 2.28
C GLU A 5 -12.32 31.91 3.46
N GLU A 6 -11.44 32.43 4.33
CA GLU A 6 -11.01 31.70 5.54
C GLU A 6 -12.17 31.55 6.53
N LYS A 7 -12.96 32.60 6.72
CA LYS A 7 -14.19 32.54 7.52
C LYS A 7 -15.18 31.53 6.95
N PHE A 8 -15.44 31.60 5.65
CA PHE A 8 -16.31 30.64 4.97
C PHE A 8 -15.87 29.19 5.20
N VAL A 9 -14.57 28.89 5.05
CA VAL A 9 -14.06 27.52 5.30
C VAL A 9 -14.22 27.11 6.76
N LEU A 10 -13.94 27.99 7.71
CA LEU A 10 -14.12 27.70 9.15
C LEU A 10 -15.58 27.46 9.49
N ASP A 11 -16.49 28.28 8.97
CA ASP A 11 -17.93 28.15 9.19
C ASP A 11 -18.46 26.86 8.56
N THR A 12 -17.98 26.50 7.37
CA THR A 12 -18.33 25.22 6.71
C THR A 12 -17.87 24.02 7.54
N LEU A 13 -16.65 24.08 8.09
CA LEU A 13 -16.11 23.01 8.93
C LEU A 13 -16.85 22.90 10.27
N ALA A 14 -17.17 24.03 10.91
CA ALA A 14 -17.97 24.07 12.12
C ALA A 14 -19.35 23.45 11.87
N GLY A 15 -20.04 23.85 10.79
CA GLY A 15 -21.32 23.28 10.41
C GLY A 15 -21.26 21.78 10.09
N CYS A 16 -20.20 21.31 9.43
CA CYS A 16 -20.00 19.86 9.21
C CYS A 16 -19.82 19.09 10.52
N THR A 17 -19.26 19.71 11.57
CA THR A 17 -19.13 19.08 12.89
C THR A 17 -20.43 19.12 13.70
N GLU A 18 -21.21 20.20 13.61
CA GLU A 18 -22.49 20.36 14.29
C GLU A 18 -23.55 19.39 13.74
N TYR A 19 -23.72 19.35 12.42
CA TYR A 19 -24.72 18.51 11.75
C TYR A 19 -24.20 17.11 11.39
N LYS A 20 -23.13 16.66 12.05
CA LYS A 20 -22.44 15.42 11.69
C LYS A 20 -23.34 14.19 11.70
N SER A 21 -24.25 14.07 12.68
CA SER A 21 -25.21 12.95 12.77
C SER A 21 -26.11 12.86 11.54
N VAL A 22 -26.66 14.00 11.11
CA VAL A 22 -27.56 14.13 9.95
C VAL A 22 -26.82 13.81 8.64
N LEU A 23 -25.59 14.33 8.50
CA LEU A 23 -24.76 14.11 7.31
C LEU A 23 -24.25 12.67 7.24
N ASP A 24 -23.91 12.06 8.38
CA ASP A 24 -23.42 10.69 8.45
C ASP A 24 -24.48 9.68 7.96
N VAL A 25 -25.78 9.93 8.20
CA VAL A 25 -26.88 9.09 7.67
C VAL A 25 -26.79 8.96 6.15
N VAL A 26 -26.71 10.09 5.44
CA VAL A 26 -26.67 10.12 3.97
C VAL A 26 -25.37 9.53 3.44
N VAL A 27 -24.24 9.91 4.02
CA VAL A 27 -22.92 9.48 3.54
C VAL A 27 -22.71 7.98 3.80
N ASN A 28 -23.12 7.46 4.96
CA ASN A 28 -23.02 6.03 5.25
C ASN A 28 -23.92 5.22 4.31
N ALA A 29 -25.14 5.66 4.05
CA ALA A 29 -26.04 5.01 3.09
C ALA A 29 -25.47 5.02 1.67
N PHE A 30 -24.84 6.13 1.24
CA PHE A 30 -24.14 6.20 -0.04
C PHE A 30 -23.07 5.11 -0.16
N TYR A 31 -22.21 4.94 0.86
CA TYR A 31 -21.15 3.92 0.83
C TYR A 31 -21.70 2.48 0.79
N VAL A 32 -22.88 2.23 1.35
CA VAL A 32 -23.53 0.91 1.31
C VAL A 32 -24.14 0.60 -0.06
N GLN A 33 -24.75 1.60 -0.71
CA GLN A 33 -25.47 1.43 -1.98
C GLN A 33 -24.55 1.67 -3.19
N ASP A 34 -24.30 2.93 -3.54
CA ASP A 34 -23.65 3.33 -4.80
C ASP A 34 -22.13 3.59 -4.68
N GLY A 35 -21.65 3.76 -3.45
CA GLY A 35 -20.29 4.17 -3.10
C GLY A 35 -19.34 3.04 -2.71
N ARG A 36 -19.69 1.76 -2.93
CA ARG A 36 -18.88 0.59 -2.50
C ARG A 36 -17.43 0.61 -2.98
N TYR A 37 -17.18 1.23 -4.14
CA TYR A 37 -15.85 1.34 -4.75
C TYR A 37 -15.18 2.71 -4.51
N CYS A 38 -15.84 3.62 -3.79
CA CYS A 38 -15.23 4.89 -3.40
C CYS A 38 -14.31 4.65 -2.18
N PRO A 39 -13.10 5.24 -2.15
CA PRO A 39 -12.20 5.05 -1.01
C PRO A 39 -12.74 5.75 0.23
N ILE A 40 -12.51 5.15 1.41
CA ILE A 40 -12.92 5.70 2.71
C ILE A 40 -12.20 7.04 3.01
N SER A 41 -11.01 7.26 2.43
CA SER A 41 -10.27 8.52 2.56
C SER A 41 -11.04 9.74 2.04
N GLU A 42 -12.03 9.52 1.16
CA GLU A 42 -12.83 10.59 0.55
C GLU A 42 -14.16 10.83 1.29
N ARG A 43 -14.40 10.14 2.41
CA ARG A 43 -15.62 10.29 3.21
C ARG A 43 -15.87 11.73 3.63
N ASN A 44 -14.82 12.43 4.06
CA ASN A 44 -14.92 13.83 4.49
C ASN A 44 -15.30 14.76 3.35
N LEU A 45 -14.89 14.44 2.11
CA LEU A 45 -15.28 15.21 0.93
C LEU A 45 -16.79 15.10 0.71
N TYR A 46 -17.35 13.89 0.79
CA TYR A 46 -18.79 13.69 0.64
C TYR A 46 -19.60 14.35 1.76
N ILE A 47 -19.09 14.37 2.99
CA ILE A 47 -19.72 15.10 4.12
C ILE A 47 -19.78 16.59 3.83
N VAL A 48 -18.67 17.19 3.39
CA VAL A 48 -18.62 18.61 3.06
C VAL A 48 -19.56 18.94 1.90
N ILE A 49 -19.58 18.13 0.83
CA ILE A 49 -20.49 18.34 -0.29
C ILE A 49 -21.95 18.15 0.12
N CYS A 50 -22.24 17.18 0.99
CA CYS A 50 -23.58 16.98 1.55
C CYS A 50 -24.03 18.21 2.35
N TYR A 51 -23.18 18.71 3.26
CA TYR A 51 -23.44 19.92 4.05
C TYR A 51 -23.67 21.14 3.17
N LEU A 52 -22.82 21.33 2.16
CA LEU A 52 -22.95 22.42 1.21
C LEU A 52 -24.25 22.34 0.42
N ALA A 53 -24.69 21.12 0.07
CA ALA A 53 -25.93 20.89 -0.67
C ALA A 53 -27.18 21.05 0.21
N THR A 54 -27.13 20.70 1.49
CA THR A 54 -28.28 20.76 2.41
C THR A 54 -28.49 22.13 3.02
N PHE A 55 -27.42 22.77 3.53
CA PHE A 55 -27.56 23.96 4.37
C PHE A 55 -27.11 25.24 3.67
N GLN A 56 -26.15 25.14 2.76
CA GLN A 56 -25.50 26.32 2.18
C GLN A 56 -25.85 26.56 0.71
N LEU A 57 -26.66 25.69 0.09
CA LEU A 57 -26.97 25.78 -1.33
C LEU A 57 -27.78 27.05 -1.66
N GLU A 58 -28.64 27.49 -0.75
CA GLU A 58 -29.42 28.72 -0.88
C GLU A 58 -28.57 29.99 -0.67
N GLU A 59 -27.61 29.94 0.26
CA GLU A 59 -26.72 31.07 0.58
C GLU A 59 -25.60 31.26 -0.46
N ILE A 60 -24.97 30.17 -0.91
CA ILE A 60 -23.86 30.18 -1.87
C ILE A 60 -24.37 30.33 -3.31
N GLY A 61 -25.55 29.78 -3.58
CA GLY A 61 -26.16 29.70 -4.90
C GLY A 61 -25.57 28.62 -5.80
N LEU A 62 -26.38 28.14 -6.75
CA LEU A 62 -26.05 27.01 -7.62
C LEU A 62 -24.82 27.24 -8.52
N GLN A 63 -24.51 28.49 -8.88
CA GLN A 63 -23.35 28.81 -9.72
C GLN A 63 -22.02 28.52 -9.01
N HIS A 64 -21.89 28.94 -7.75
CA HIS A 64 -20.70 28.69 -6.95
C HIS A 64 -20.61 27.22 -6.53
N PHE A 65 -21.74 26.62 -6.14
CA PHE A 65 -21.82 25.17 -5.91
C PHE A 65 -21.37 24.38 -7.15
N SER A 66 -21.83 24.78 -8.35
CA SER A 66 -21.43 24.15 -9.61
C SER A 66 -19.92 24.25 -9.87
N ARG A 67 -19.30 25.40 -9.57
CA ARG A 67 -17.84 25.58 -9.69
C ARG A 67 -17.08 24.65 -8.74
N ILE A 68 -17.53 24.53 -7.50
CA ILE A 68 -16.93 23.63 -6.50
C ILE A 68 -17.03 22.18 -6.99
N VAL A 69 -18.23 21.72 -7.37
CA VAL A 69 -18.45 20.36 -7.85
C VAL A 69 -17.64 20.06 -9.12
N LYS A 70 -17.59 20.99 -10.08
CA LYS A 70 -16.81 20.85 -11.32
C LYS A 70 -15.30 20.84 -11.11
N SER A 71 -14.80 21.36 -9.99
CA SER A 71 -13.38 21.32 -9.64
C SER A 71 -12.94 19.95 -9.07
N LEU A 72 -13.90 19.16 -8.60
CA LEU A 72 -13.68 17.82 -8.06
C LEU A 72 -13.80 16.76 -9.17
N ASP A 73 -13.57 15.50 -8.83
CA ASP A 73 -13.67 14.40 -9.79
C ASP A 73 -15.11 14.22 -10.29
N ALA A 74 -15.31 14.42 -11.60
CA ALA A 74 -16.62 14.44 -12.23
C ALA A 74 -17.38 13.11 -12.08
N ALA A 75 -16.70 11.96 -12.16
CA ALA A 75 -17.33 10.66 -12.06
C ALA A 75 -17.84 10.39 -10.62
N LYS A 76 -17.05 10.77 -9.61
CA LYS A 76 -17.43 10.63 -8.20
C LYS A 76 -18.57 11.57 -7.82
N MET A 77 -18.50 12.83 -8.24
CA MET A 77 -19.53 13.82 -7.92
C MET A 77 -20.85 13.52 -8.62
N GLN A 78 -20.81 13.07 -9.87
CA GLN A 78 -22.00 12.61 -10.59
C GLN A 78 -22.70 11.47 -9.84
N LYS A 79 -21.96 10.45 -9.37
CA LYS A 79 -22.52 9.33 -8.59
C LYS A 79 -23.14 9.81 -7.28
N PHE A 80 -22.42 10.64 -6.53
CA PHE A 80 -22.89 11.11 -5.22
C PHE A 80 -24.11 12.02 -5.34
N LEU A 81 -24.10 12.98 -6.27
CA LEU A 81 -25.24 13.88 -6.47
C LEU A 81 -26.46 13.15 -7.02
N ARG A 82 -26.27 12.17 -7.89
CA ARG A 82 -27.37 11.30 -8.37
C ARG A 82 -28.00 10.49 -7.24
N PHE A 83 -27.18 10.00 -6.32
CA PHE A 83 -27.67 9.31 -5.13
C PHE A 83 -28.42 10.27 -4.20
N PHE A 84 -27.83 11.41 -3.86
CA PHE A 84 -28.36 12.32 -2.86
C PHE A 84 -29.63 13.05 -3.31
N PHE A 85 -29.68 13.53 -4.56
CA PHE A 85 -30.84 14.25 -5.13
C PHE A 85 -31.89 13.32 -5.77
N ASN A 86 -31.99 12.08 -5.29
CA ASN A 86 -33.04 11.17 -5.72
C ASN A 86 -34.33 11.44 -4.94
N ASP A 87 -35.40 11.83 -5.66
CA ASP A 87 -36.71 12.19 -5.07
C ASP A 87 -37.29 11.10 -4.18
N LEU A 88 -37.06 9.83 -4.56
CA LEU A 88 -37.54 8.69 -3.80
C LEU A 88 -36.82 8.63 -2.45
N TYR A 89 -35.51 8.81 -2.43
CA TYR A 89 -34.72 8.72 -1.20
C TYR A 89 -34.96 9.91 -0.28
N LEU A 90 -35.04 11.12 -0.84
CA LEU A 90 -35.33 12.34 -0.08
C LEU A 90 -36.70 12.28 0.61
N ASN A 91 -37.73 11.76 -0.05
CA ASN A 91 -39.09 11.72 0.51
C ASN A 91 -39.40 10.50 1.38
N THR A 92 -38.60 9.45 1.31
CA THR A 92 -38.78 8.22 2.10
C THR A 92 -37.77 8.20 3.24
N TRP A 93 -36.76 7.34 3.13
CA TRP A 93 -35.88 6.98 4.23
C TRP A 93 -35.00 8.14 4.70
N ILE A 94 -34.55 9.08 3.85
CA ILE A 94 -33.71 10.19 4.31
C ILE A 94 -34.51 11.10 5.25
N LYS A 95 -35.75 11.41 4.88
CA LYS A 95 -36.66 12.20 5.72
C LYS A 95 -36.97 11.46 7.02
N ASP A 96 -37.26 10.16 6.96
CA ASP A 96 -37.58 9.35 8.13
C ASP A 96 -36.39 9.28 9.10
N GLU A 97 -35.17 9.03 8.60
CA GLU A 97 -33.95 8.98 9.41
C GLU A 97 -33.57 10.35 10.00
N TRP A 98 -33.76 11.44 9.24
CA TRP A 98 -33.55 12.79 9.76
C TRP A 98 -34.59 13.17 10.81
N SER A 99 -35.82 12.65 10.69
CA SER A 99 -36.88 12.86 11.66
C SER A 99 -36.66 12.14 13.01
N HIS A 100 -35.68 11.23 13.08
CA HIS A 100 -35.23 10.68 14.37
C HIS A 100 -34.39 11.68 15.18
N PHE A 101 -33.75 12.64 14.52
CA PHE A 101 -32.91 13.65 15.18
C PHE A 101 -33.63 14.99 15.39
N TYR A 102 -34.58 15.34 14.50
CA TYR A 102 -35.29 16.62 14.49
C TYR A 102 -36.77 16.44 14.17
N ASP A 103 -37.61 17.42 14.51
CA ASP A 103 -39.05 17.34 14.26
C ASP A 103 -39.37 17.13 12.77
N SER A 104 -40.29 16.20 12.48
CA SER A 104 -40.59 15.81 11.09
C SER A 104 -41.09 16.96 10.22
N VAL A 105 -41.81 17.92 10.83
CA VAL A 105 -42.31 19.13 10.16
C VAL A 105 -41.14 20.05 9.81
N TYR A 106 -40.23 20.25 10.76
CA TYR A 106 -39.03 21.07 10.58
C TYR A 106 -38.11 20.50 9.50
N VAL A 107 -37.85 19.19 9.52
CA VAL A 107 -37.04 18.48 8.52
C VAL A 107 -37.63 18.62 7.13
N LYS A 108 -38.96 18.48 7.01
CA LYS A 108 -39.65 18.59 5.73
C LYS A 108 -39.54 20.00 5.16
N GLU A 109 -39.91 21.02 5.94
CA GLU A 109 -40.00 22.41 5.47
C GLU A 109 -38.62 23.03 5.24
N ASN A 110 -37.64 22.77 6.12
CA ASN A 110 -36.35 23.46 6.05
C ASN A 110 -35.28 22.70 5.26
N TRP A 111 -35.37 21.38 5.13
CA TRP A 111 -34.32 20.59 4.46
C TRP A 111 -34.82 19.89 3.20
N ILE A 112 -35.90 19.11 3.31
CA ILE A 112 -36.39 18.31 2.18
C ILE A 112 -36.99 19.19 1.07
N ASP A 113 -37.88 20.12 1.43
CA ASP A 113 -38.54 20.98 0.44
C ASP A 113 -37.54 21.87 -0.34
N PRO A 114 -36.51 22.48 0.29
CA PRO A 114 -35.45 23.16 -0.44
C PRO A 114 -34.62 22.25 -1.34
N LEU A 115 -34.27 21.03 -0.88
CA LEU A 115 -33.53 20.08 -1.71
C LEU A 115 -34.34 19.67 -2.95
N LEU A 116 -35.63 19.41 -2.79
CA LEU A 116 -36.55 19.10 -3.90
C LEU A 116 -36.72 20.30 -4.85
N ARG A 117 -36.73 21.53 -4.32
CA ARG A 117 -36.76 22.75 -5.15
C ARG A 117 -35.51 22.89 -6.02
N TRP A 118 -34.35 22.50 -5.51
CA TRP A 118 -33.07 22.58 -6.23
C TRP A 118 -32.78 21.37 -7.11
N GLN A 119 -33.46 20.25 -6.87
CA GLN A 119 -33.33 18.99 -7.61
C GLN A 119 -33.31 19.14 -9.14
N PRO A 120 -34.23 19.85 -9.83
CA PRO A 120 -34.19 19.95 -11.30
C PRO A 120 -32.96 20.69 -11.82
N LYS A 121 -32.45 21.67 -11.06
CA LYS A 121 -31.25 22.42 -11.45
C LYS A 121 -29.97 21.62 -11.16
N VAL A 122 -29.96 20.79 -10.12
CA VAL A 122 -28.85 19.87 -9.84
C VAL A 122 -28.84 18.71 -10.84
N GLN A 123 -30.00 18.27 -11.33
CA GLN A 123 -30.09 17.30 -12.43
C GLN A 123 -29.43 17.79 -13.71
N GLN A 124 -29.65 19.05 -14.11
CA GLN A 124 -28.94 19.67 -15.23
C GLN A 124 -27.42 19.62 -15.02
N LEU A 125 -26.95 19.85 -13.79
CA LEU A 125 -25.54 19.75 -13.45
C LEU A 125 -25.02 18.30 -13.54
N ILE A 126 -25.82 17.31 -13.13
CA ILE A 126 -25.49 15.88 -13.25
C ILE A 126 -25.38 15.50 -14.74
N GLU A 127 -26.29 15.97 -15.59
CA GLU A 127 -26.24 15.78 -17.04
C GLU A 127 -24.96 16.40 -17.63
N GLU A 128 -24.61 17.64 -17.27
CA GLU A 128 -23.36 18.26 -17.70
C GLU A 128 -22.11 17.46 -17.28
N LEU A 129 -22.12 16.87 -16.07
CA LEU A 129 -21.03 16.00 -15.62
C LEU A 129 -21.00 14.67 -16.40
N THR A 130 -22.18 14.14 -16.74
CA THR A 130 -22.34 12.92 -17.55
C THR A 130 -21.79 13.13 -18.96
N ASP A 131 -22.12 14.27 -19.59
CA ASP A 131 -21.63 14.64 -20.91
C ASP A 131 -20.12 14.86 -20.94
N LYS A 132 -19.55 15.43 -19.87
CA LYS A 132 -18.08 15.52 -19.73
C LYS A 132 -17.42 14.15 -19.64
N LEU A 133 -18.09 13.17 -19.02
CA LEU A 133 -17.58 11.81 -18.89
C LEU A 133 -17.68 11.05 -20.22
N SER A 134 -18.81 11.16 -20.93
CA SER A 134 -19.02 10.52 -22.23
C SER A 134 -18.05 11.06 -23.30
N ASN A 135 -17.79 12.37 -23.31
CA ASN A 135 -16.86 13.03 -24.22
C ASN A 135 -15.37 12.71 -23.95
N ARG A 136 -15.01 12.27 -22.74
CA ARG A 136 -13.66 11.74 -22.45
C ARG A 136 -13.43 10.37 -23.11
N THR A 137 -14.48 9.57 -23.28
CA THR A 137 -14.41 8.28 -23.96
C THR A 137 -14.24 8.42 -25.48
N THR A 138 -14.78 9.48 -26.08
CA THR A 138 -14.68 9.74 -27.54
C THR A 138 -13.38 10.45 -27.94
N THR A 139 -12.66 11.06 -27.00
CA THR A 139 -11.35 11.68 -27.24
C THR A 139 -10.16 10.74 -27.02
N VAL A 140 -10.37 9.42 -27.06
CA VAL A 140 -9.31 8.51 -27.47
C VAL A 140 -9.10 8.75 -28.96
N LYS A 141 -7.98 9.37 -29.35
CA LYS A 141 -7.52 9.31 -30.74
C LYS A 141 -7.44 7.83 -31.11
N ILE A 142 -8.43 7.32 -31.82
CA ILE A 142 -8.37 6.02 -32.47
C ILE A 142 -7.25 6.18 -33.50
N SER A 143 -6.04 5.77 -33.14
CA SER A 143 -4.99 5.52 -34.13
C SER A 143 -5.60 4.59 -35.15
N ARG A 144 -5.69 5.02 -36.42
CA ARG A 144 -6.23 4.21 -37.51
C ARG A 144 -5.65 2.79 -37.40
N VAL A 145 -6.53 1.81 -37.19
CA VAL A 145 -6.13 0.40 -37.22
C VAL A 145 -5.51 0.15 -38.59
N THR A 146 -4.29 -0.37 -38.60
CA THR A 146 -3.59 -0.69 -39.85
C THR A 146 -4.31 -1.86 -40.49
N GLN A 147 -5.04 -1.61 -41.57
CA GLN A 147 -5.60 -2.70 -42.38
C GLN A 147 -4.44 -3.38 -43.14
N PRO A 148 -4.31 -4.72 -43.08
CA PRO A 148 -3.31 -5.43 -43.87
C PRO A 148 -3.63 -5.21 -45.35
N LYS A 149 -2.73 -4.53 -46.06
CA LYS A 149 -2.80 -4.40 -47.51
C LYS A 149 -2.08 -5.60 -48.10
N GLU A 150 -2.80 -6.44 -48.85
CA GLU A 150 -2.22 -7.60 -49.52
C GLU A 150 -1.06 -7.17 -50.42
N PHE A 151 0.01 -7.95 -50.42
CA PHE A 151 1.23 -7.63 -51.14
C PHE A 151 1.04 -7.94 -52.63
N ASN A 152 1.30 -6.95 -53.50
CA ASN A 152 1.25 -7.14 -54.94
C ASN A 152 2.46 -7.99 -55.38
N LEU A 153 2.25 -9.27 -55.65
CA LEU A 153 3.31 -10.21 -56.04
C LEU A 153 3.92 -9.96 -57.43
N THR A 154 3.26 -9.17 -58.30
CA THR A 154 3.68 -9.10 -59.72
C THR A 154 3.39 -7.75 -60.39
N ALA A 155 3.63 -6.63 -59.69
CA ALA A 155 3.73 -5.33 -60.34
C ALA A 155 5.02 -4.61 -59.92
N PRO A 156 6.01 -4.41 -60.82
CA PRO A 156 7.20 -3.64 -60.48
C PRO A 156 6.80 -2.18 -60.24
N LYS A 157 7.24 -1.61 -59.10
CA LYS A 157 7.04 -0.18 -58.81
C LYS A 157 7.76 0.67 -59.88
N PRO A 158 7.12 1.72 -60.43
CA PRO A 158 7.79 2.64 -61.36
C PRO A 158 8.95 3.37 -60.65
N ARG A 159 10.06 3.56 -61.38
CA ARG A 159 11.28 4.19 -60.86
C ARG A 159 10.98 5.64 -60.45
N ALA A 160 11.17 5.96 -59.16
CA ALA A 160 11.03 7.32 -58.66
C ALA A 160 12.17 8.19 -59.18
N ILE A 161 11.83 9.32 -59.80
CA ILE A 161 12.79 10.37 -60.17
C ILE A 161 13.18 11.12 -58.87
N PRO A 162 14.46 11.47 -58.66
CA PRO A 162 14.88 12.22 -57.48
C PRO A 162 14.17 13.58 -57.41
N PRO A 163 13.62 13.98 -56.26
CA PRO A 163 13.09 15.33 -56.09
C PRO A 163 14.23 16.37 -56.08
N PRO A 164 13.99 17.59 -56.59
CA PRO A 164 15.01 18.65 -56.58
C PRO A 164 15.35 19.11 -55.15
N PRO A 165 16.55 19.71 -54.95
CA PRO A 165 17.00 20.12 -53.62
C PRO A 165 16.06 21.15 -52.98
N PRO A 166 15.64 20.98 -51.72
CA PRO A 166 14.79 21.95 -51.03
C PRO A 166 15.57 23.20 -50.62
N ALA A 167 14.93 24.37 -50.78
CA ALA A 167 15.44 25.64 -50.27
C ALA A 167 15.55 25.61 -48.72
N PRO A 168 16.51 26.34 -48.11
CA PRO A 168 16.74 26.25 -46.66
C PRO A 168 15.54 26.75 -45.85
N LEU A 169 14.95 25.87 -45.04
CA LEU A 169 13.94 26.24 -44.05
C LEU A 169 14.58 26.98 -42.86
N PRO A 170 13.91 27.99 -42.27
CA PRO A 170 14.46 28.80 -41.19
C PRO A 170 14.62 27.98 -39.90
N VAL A 171 15.82 28.03 -39.30
CA VAL A 171 16.18 27.30 -38.09
C VAL A 171 15.56 27.97 -36.85
N LEU A 172 14.56 27.33 -36.24
CA LEU A 172 14.05 27.73 -34.92
C LEU A 172 15.08 27.39 -33.81
N PRO A 173 15.30 28.25 -32.81
CA PRO A 173 16.24 27.99 -31.72
C PRO A 173 15.77 26.85 -30.81
N LYS A 174 16.70 25.98 -30.38
CA LYS A 174 16.39 24.86 -29.47
C LYS A 174 16.02 25.37 -28.07
N ARG A 175 15.02 24.74 -27.44
CA ARG A 175 14.60 25.01 -26.05
C ARG A 175 15.77 24.79 -25.07
N GLN A 176 15.86 25.62 -24.04
CA GLN A 176 16.91 25.55 -23.01
C GLN A 176 16.82 24.23 -22.20
N PRO A 177 17.95 23.65 -21.76
CA PRO A 177 17.94 22.43 -20.96
C PRO A 177 17.33 22.68 -19.58
N VAL A 178 16.66 21.66 -19.06
CA VAL A 178 16.02 21.69 -17.73
C VAL A 178 17.12 21.85 -16.65
N PRO A 179 16.98 22.79 -15.71
CA PRO A 179 18.02 23.09 -14.73
C PRO A 179 18.36 21.88 -13.84
N PRO A 180 19.64 21.71 -13.43
CA PRO A 180 20.10 20.56 -12.65
C PRO A 180 19.52 20.47 -11.23
N SER A 181 18.72 21.46 -10.79
CA SER A 181 18.05 21.48 -9.49
C SER A 181 16.90 20.49 -9.37
N ILE A 182 16.28 20.04 -10.48
CA ILE A 182 15.21 19.02 -10.47
C ILE A 182 15.73 17.64 -10.02
N TYR A 183 17.02 17.36 -10.24
CA TYR A 183 17.64 16.10 -9.87
C TYR A 183 18.26 16.10 -8.47
N LYS A 184 18.31 17.26 -7.79
CA LYS A 184 18.77 17.33 -6.39
C LYS A 184 17.58 17.12 -5.45
N PRO A 185 17.62 16.14 -4.54
CA PRO A 185 16.53 15.95 -3.56
C PRO A 185 16.39 17.19 -2.66
N PRO A 186 15.17 17.52 -2.22
CA PRO A 186 14.91 18.70 -1.41
C PRO A 186 15.62 18.62 -0.05
N LYS A 187 15.90 19.79 0.54
CA LYS A 187 16.65 19.92 1.79
C LYS A 187 16.00 19.16 2.95
N GLU A 188 14.67 19.02 2.97
CA GLU A 188 13.96 18.27 4.02
C GLU A 188 14.36 16.78 4.01
N ARG A 189 14.64 16.19 2.84
CA ARG A 189 15.08 14.78 2.77
C ARG A 189 16.44 14.58 3.43
N LYS A 190 17.39 15.51 3.23
CA LYS A 190 18.69 15.46 3.91
C LYS A 190 18.55 15.63 5.42
N GLN A 191 17.68 16.54 5.87
CA GLN A 191 17.41 16.74 7.30
C GLN A 191 16.74 15.50 7.93
N LEU A 192 15.82 14.85 7.22
CA LEU A 192 15.20 13.60 7.67
C LEU A 192 16.22 12.47 7.77
N GLU A 193 17.18 12.37 6.84
CA GLU A 193 18.27 11.41 6.90
C GLU A 193 19.21 11.67 8.09
N GLU A 194 19.55 12.93 8.36
CA GLU A 194 20.33 13.32 9.55
C GLU A 194 19.60 13.00 10.86
N ILE A 195 18.29 13.28 10.94
CA ILE A 195 17.46 12.95 12.11
C ILE A 195 17.39 11.43 12.27
N LYS A 196 17.23 10.68 11.17
CA LYS A 196 17.21 9.22 11.19
C LYS A 196 18.55 8.66 11.67
N ALA A 197 19.67 9.20 11.22
CA ALA A 197 21.01 8.81 11.66
C ALA A 197 21.22 9.11 13.16
N LYS A 198 20.80 10.29 13.63
CA LYS A 198 20.85 10.67 15.05
C LYS A 198 19.97 9.77 15.91
N ASN A 199 18.77 9.40 15.44
CA ASN A 199 17.89 8.48 16.13
C ASN A 199 18.45 7.06 16.18
N ILE A 200 19.10 6.59 15.11
CA ILE A 200 19.81 5.31 15.10
C ILE A 200 20.98 5.32 16.10
N GLN A 201 21.75 6.40 16.16
CA GLN A 201 22.83 6.53 17.15
C GLN A 201 22.29 6.56 18.58
N LYS A 202 21.22 7.33 18.85
CA LYS A 202 20.54 7.34 20.15
C LYS A 202 19.99 5.97 20.54
N ALA A 203 19.41 5.24 19.59
CA ALA A 203 18.93 3.87 19.82
C ALA A 203 20.09 2.92 20.14
N LYS A 204 21.21 3.01 19.42
CA LYS A 204 22.42 2.23 19.72
C LYS A 204 22.98 2.54 21.10
N VAL A 205 23.07 3.81 21.49
CA VAL A 205 23.53 4.23 22.83
C VAL A 205 22.55 3.77 23.92
N SER A 206 21.24 3.86 23.69
CA SER A 206 20.21 3.37 24.61
C SER A 206 20.30 1.84 24.83
N VAL A 207 20.49 1.08 23.75
CA VAL A 207 20.70 -0.38 23.80
C VAL A 207 22.04 -0.75 24.47
N PHE A 208 23.09 0.04 24.23
CA PHE A 208 24.39 -0.16 24.89
C PHE A 208 24.32 0.15 26.40
N CYS A 209 23.56 1.18 26.79
CA CYS A 209 23.33 1.56 28.18
C CYS A 209 22.50 0.50 28.93
N SER A 210 21.53 -0.15 28.26
CA SER A 210 20.83 -1.30 28.83
C SER A 210 21.66 -2.59 28.86
N CYS A 211 22.73 -2.68 28.05
CA CYS A 211 23.68 -3.81 28.05
C CYS A 211 24.76 -3.70 29.15
N SER A 212 24.94 -2.53 29.78
CA SER A 212 25.78 -2.40 30.99
C SER A 212 25.22 -3.14 32.20
N ILE A 213 23.96 -3.60 32.12
CA ILE A 213 23.26 -4.39 33.14
C ILE A 213 23.34 -5.91 32.80
N LEU A 214 23.87 -6.28 31.62
CA LEU A 214 24.01 -7.67 31.15
C LEU A 214 25.42 -8.26 31.32
N SER A 215 26.29 -7.63 32.10
CA SER A 215 27.61 -8.15 32.48
C SER A 215 27.56 -9.42 33.36
N PHE A 216 26.38 -9.99 33.61
CA PHE A 216 26.22 -11.16 34.49
C PHE A 216 25.68 -12.43 33.79
N ILE A 217 25.34 -12.37 32.49
CA ILE A 217 24.73 -13.53 31.79
C ILE A 217 25.72 -14.20 30.81
N LEU A 218 26.89 -13.60 30.56
CA LEU A 218 27.89 -14.13 29.62
C LEU A 218 29.00 -14.97 30.28
N THR A 219 28.78 -15.48 31.49
CA THR A 219 29.63 -16.50 32.14
C THR A 219 29.04 -17.91 32.07
N CYS A 220 27.81 -18.08 31.57
CA CYS A 220 27.14 -19.39 31.53
C CYS A 220 27.02 -20.03 30.14
N PHE A 221 27.77 -19.58 29.13
CA PHE A 221 27.79 -20.20 27.79
C PHE A 221 29.20 -20.47 27.26
N PHE A 222 30.14 -20.77 28.17
CA PHE A 222 31.43 -21.37 27.84
C PHE A 222 31.46 -22.81 28.37
N CYS A 223 30.71 -23.70 27.72
CA CYS A 223 30.97 -25.14 27.76
C CYS A 223 30.33 -25.81 26.54
N ILE A 224 31.14 -26.62 25.85
CA ILE A 224 30.82 -27.55 24.76
C ILE A 224 31.04 -27.01 23.32
N VAL A 225 32.33 -27.02 22.96
CA VAL A 225 32.95 -27.72 21.81
C VAL A 225 32.36 -27.51 20.40
N SER A 226 33.13 -26.73 19.63
CA SER A 226 33.74 -27.07 18.33
C SER A 226 32.92 -27.78 17.25
N SER A 227 32.51 -27.04 16.21
CA SER A 227 32.82 -27.41 14.82
C SER A 227 32.40 -26.28 13.85
N SER A 228 33.42 -25.68 13.21
CA SER A 228 33.46 -25.27 11.81
C SER A 228 32.28 -24.47 11.20
N GLN A 229 32.56 -23.18 10.99
CA GLN A 229 32.45 -22.49 9.69
C GLN A 229 31.42 -23.09 8.72
N ILE A 230 30.17 -22.60 8.74
CA ILE A 230 29.20 -22.54 7.61
C ILE A 230 27.93 -21.75 8.05
N LEU A 231 28.04 -20.79 8.98
CA LEU A 231 26.87 -20.03 9.47
C LEU A 231 27.05 -18.51 9.40
N GLU A 232 27.88 -18.02 8.47
CA GLU A 232 28.07 -16.56 8.28
C GLU A 232 27.42 -15.99 7.02
N LEU A 233 26.94 -16.86 6.10
CA LEU A 233 26.37 -16.41 4.82
C LEU A 233 24.84 -16.46 4.72
N TYR A 234 24.14 -17.14 5.63
CA TYR A 234 22.68 -17.27 5.58
C TYR A 234 21.89 -16.36 6.55
N LEU A 235 22.56 -15.66 7.47
CA LEU A 235 21.91 -14.80 8.47
C LEU A 235 21.80 -13.32 8.09
N LYS A 236 22.13 -12.93 6.86
CA LYS A 236 22.03 -11.53 6.40
C LYS A 236 20.73 -11.16 5.69
N HIS A 237 19.83 -12.12 5.42
CA HIS A 237 18.65 -11.84 4.57
C HIS A 237 17.27 -12.14 5.15
N ILE A 238 17.15 -12.52 6.44
CA ILE A 238 15.83 -12.65 7.08
C ILE A 238 15.88 -12.10 8.53
N CYS A 239 15.82 -10.78 8.67
CA CYS A 239 15.17 -10.15 9.84
C CYS A 239 14.04 -9.29 9.29
N PHE A 240 12.98 -9.97 8.86
CA PHE A 240 11.66 -9.42 9.08
C PHE A 240 11.36 -9.67 10.55
N CYS A 241 11.88 -8.78 11.40
CA CYS A 241 11.63 -8.83 12.81
C CYS A 241 10.17 -8.43 13.03
N THR A 242 9.28 -9.43 12.94
CA THR A 242 8.00 -9.40 13.64
C THR A 242 8.33 -9.04 15.07
N LYS A 243 7.90 -7.86 15.51
CA LYS A 243 7.93 -7.50 16.93
C LYS A 243 6.93 -8.43 17.62
N ILE A 244 7.37 -9.65 17.90
CA ILE A 244 6.84 -10.42 19.00
C ILE A 244 7.28 -9.61 20.21
N ALA A 245 6.34 -8.85 20.77
CA ALA A 245 6.50 -8.26 22.08
C ALA A 245 6.65 -9.44 23.06
N ASN A 246 7.89 -9.89 23.25
CA ASN A 246 8.24 -10.78 24.33
C ASN A 246 7.77 -10.08 25.60
N GLY A 247 6.84 -10.74 26.30
CA GLY A 247 6.29 -10.25 27.55
C GLY A 247 7.43 -9.89 28.47
N PHE A 248 7.59 -8.58 28.69
CA PHE A 248 8.32 -8.07 29.82
C PHE A 248 7.61 -8.66 31.04
N SER A 249 8.20 -9.69 31.64
CA SER A 249 7.93 -10.01 33.03
C SER A 249 8.61 -8.91 33.83
N SER A 250 8.00 -7.72 33.82
CA SER A 250 8.26 -6.77 34.89
C SER A 250 7.66 -7.40 36.13
N ARG A 251 8.51 -7.89 37.04
CA ARG A 251 8.21 -7.72 38.44
C ARG A 251 7.92 -6.23 38.58
N ILE A 252 6.64 -5.89 38.69
CA ILE A 252 6.24 -4.54 39.02
C ILE A 252 6.60 -4.43 40.49
N ASP A 253 7.85 -4.07 40.76
CA ASP A 253 8.15 -3.40 41.99
C ASP A 253 7.25 -2.17 41.98
N ASN A 254 6.37 -2.07 42.98
CA ASN A 254 5.39 -1.00 43.14
C ASN A 254 6.13 0.32 43.37
N ILE A 255 6.73 0.89 42.32
CA ILE A 255 7.15 2.28 42.30
C ILE A 255 5.83 3.05 42.30
N PRO A 256 5.54 3.87 43.34
CA PRO A 256 4.32 4.67 43.36
C PRO A 256 4.45 5.73 42.28
N ILE A 257 4.04 5.37 41.06
CA ILE A 257 3.83 6.32 39.98
C ILE A 257 2.71 7.23 40.48
N LYS A 258 3.05 8.48 40.83
CA LYS A 258 2.09 9.51 41.21
C LYS A 258 1.10 9.68 40.06
N LEU A 259 -0.06 9.05 40.16
CA LEU A 259 -1.12 9.17 39.16
C LEU A 259 -1.61 10.62 39.15
N ASN A 260 -1.75 11.20 37.96
CA ASN A 260 -2.42 12.50 37.82
C ASN A 260 -3.86 12.39 38.33
N THR A 261 -4.39 13.43 38.98
CA THR A 261 -5.76 13.45 39.53
C THR A 261 -6.82 13.06 38.48
N ALA A 262 -6.70 13.58 37.26
CA ALA A 262 -7.56 13.21 36.14
C ALA A 262 -7.43 11.74 35.69
N ALA A 263 -6.28 11.09 35.90
CA ALA A 263 -6.13 9.67 35.61
C ALA A 263 -6.85 8.82 36.67
N ILE A 264 -6.71 9.19 37.95
CA ILE A 264 -7.40 8.56 39.09
C ILE A 264 -8.91 8.64 38.87
N LEU A 265 -9.43 9.84 38.57
CA LEU A 265 -10.88 10.02 38.39
C LEU A 265 -11.43 9.27 37.15
N ARG A 266 -10.68 9.22 36.05
CA ARG A 266 -11.08 8.46 34.86
C ARG A 266 -11.11 6.96 35.10
N GLU A 267 -10.09 6.43 35.78
CA GLU A 267 -10.03 5.01 36.13
C GLU A 267 -11.11 4.65 37.16
N GLY A 268 -11.31 5.50 38.17
CA GLY A 268 -12.38 5.35 39.15
C GLY A 268 -13.77 5.33 38.48
N ALA A 269 -14.05 6.25 37.56
CA ALA A 269 -15.30 6.27 36.80
C ALA A 269 -15.49 5.01 35.95
N LEU A 270 -14.42 4.45 35.39
CA LEU A 270 -14.48 3.21 34.63
C LEU A 270 -14.87 2.03 35.52
N TYR A 271 -14.24 1.88 36.69
CA TYR A 271 -14.61 0.81 37.62
C TYR A 271 -16.01 0.98 38.19
N GLN A 272 -16.44 2.22 38.47
CA GLN A 272 -17.82 2.49 38.88
C GLN A 272 -18.83 2.01 37.84
N ARG A 273 -18.60 2.31 36.55
CA ARG A 273 -19.48 1.79 35.48
C ARG A 273 -19.50 0.26 35.43
N LYS A 274 -18.34 -0.40 35.58
CA LYS A 274 -18.26 -1.87 35.63
C LYS A 274 -19.03 -2.42 36.83
N MET A 275 -18.92 -1.78 37.99
CA MET A 275 -19.68 -2.17 39.18
C MET A 275 -21.17 -2.01 38.97
N GLU A 276 -21.61 -0.89 38.40
CA GLU A 276 -23.02 -0.67 38.05
C GLU A 276 -23.53 -1.71 37.05
N GLU A 277 -22.72 -2.10 36.07
CA GLU A 277 -23.04 -3.18 35.12
C GLU A 277 -23.18 -4.54 35.81
N GLU A 278 -22.26 -4.91 36.72
CA GLU A 278 -22.37 -6.15 37.49
C GLU A 278 -23.54 -6.12 38.49
N LEU A 279 -23.82 -4.97 39.11
CA LEU A 279 -24.99 -4.81 39.98
C LEU A 279 -26.28 -4.99 39.19
N LYS A 280 -26.39 -4.35 38.01
CA LYS A 280 -27.54 -4.55 37.10
C LYS A 280 -27.64 -6.00 36.65
N ARG A 281 -26.53 -6.68 36.40
CA ARG A 281 -26.51 -8.11 36.08
C ARG A 281 -27.11 -8.92 37.24
N ILE A 282 -26.64 -8.71 38.47
CA ILE A 282 -27.16 -9.40 39.66
C ILE A 282 -28.64 -9.10 39.87
N GLU A 283 -29.07 -7.86 39.69
CA GLU A 283 -30.48 -7.45 39.79
C GLU A 283 -31.34 -8.19 38.74
N ASN A 284 -30.89 -8.26 37.50
CA ASN A 284 -31.59 -9.01 36.45
C ASN A 284 -31.68 -10.51 36.78
N LEU A 285 -30.61 -11.10 37.34
CA LEU A 285 -30.64 -12.50 37.80
C LEU A 285 -31.64 -12.68 38.95
N GLN A 286 -31.72 -11.73 39.88
CA GLN A 286 -32.71 -11.74 40.95
C GLN A 286 -34.15 -11.63 40.42
N GLN A 287 -34.36 -10.90 39.32
CA GLN A 287 -35.64 -10.81 38.62
C GLN A 287 -35.97 -12.08 37.79
N GLY A 288 -35.07 -13.07 37.75
CA GLY A 288 -35.27 -14.33 37.03
C GLY A 288 -34.76 -14.34 35.59
N ALA A 289 -33.96 -13.35 35.17
CA ALA A 289 -33.25 -13.43 33.90
C ALA A 289 -32.23 -14.58 33.93
N GLY A 290 -32.03 -15.26 32.80
CA GLY A 290 -31.02 -16.32 32.66
C GLY A 290 -29.63 -15.76 32.34
N ASP A 291 -28.58 -16.42 32.85
CA ASP A 291 -27.18 -16.09 32.52
C ASP A 291 -26.82 -16.55 31.09
N PRO A 292 -26.43 -15.65 30.16
CA PRO A 292 -26.00 -16.04 28.82
C PRO A 292 -24.56 -16.57 28.77
N SER A 293 -23.85 -16.61 29.89
CA SER A 293 -22.42 -16.98 29.94
C SER A 293 -22.14 -18.36 29.38
N GLU A 294 -22.95 -19.37 29.74
CA GLU A 294 -22.81 -20.74 29.24
C GLU A 294 -22.98 -20.82 27.72
N PHE A 295 -23.99 -20.13 27.18
CA PHE A 295 -24.23 -20.07 25.75
C PHE A 295 -23.08 -19.40 25.01
N LEU A 296 -22.52 -18.31 25.55
CA LEU A 296 -21.38 -17.61 24.96
C LEU A 296 -20.09 -18.44 25.02
N GLU A 297 -19.89 -19.20 26.09
CA GLU A 297 -18.77 -20.13 26.20
C GLU A 297 -18.90 -21.28 25.21
N TRP A 298 -20.08 -21.89 25.11
CA TRP A 298 -20.39 -22.90 24.10
C TRP A 298 -20.18 -22.35 22.67
N GLN A 299 -20.64 -21.14 22.39
CA GLN A 299 -20.46 -20.48 21.09
C GLN A 299 -18.97 -20.27 20.78
N LYS A 300 -18.16 -19.85 21.77
CA LYS A 300 -16.70 -19.73 21.60
C LYS A 300 -16.05 -21.08 21.36
N GLN A 301 -16.46 -22.13 22.06
CA GLN A 301 -15.95 -23.49 21.86
C GLN A 301 -16.29 -24.00 20.47
N MET A 302 -17.52 -23.81 19.99
CA MET A 302 -17.93 -24.22 18.63
C MET A 302 -17.15 -23.46 17.56
N ARG A 303 -17.01 -22.14 17.67
CA ARG A 303 -16.15 -21.36 16.76
C ARG A 303 -14.69 -21.83 16.79
N GLY A 304 -14.21 -22.26 17.95
CA GLY A 304 -12.88 -22.85 18.10
C GLY A 304 -12.74 -24.15 17.30
N LYS A 305 -13.71 -25.06 17.45
CA LYS A 305 -13.76 -26.33 16.71
C LYS A 305 -13.87 -26.11 15.20
N ASP A 306 -14.77 -25.24 14.76
CA ASP A 306 -14.93 -24.90 13.33
C ASP A 306 -13.61 -24.37 12.74
N LEU A 307 -12.86 -23.56 13.49
CA LEU A 307 -11.56 -23.04 13.07
C LEU A 307 -10.50 -24.16 13.01
N GLU A 308 -10.47 -25.05 14.00
CA GLU A 308 -9.56 -26.20 14.05
C GLU A 308 -9.80 -27.15 12.86
N GLU A 309 -11.06 -27.43 12.54
CA GLU A 309 -11.45 -28.25 11.38
C GLU A 309 -11.02 -27.59 10.06
N GLN A 310 -11.23 -26.27 9.91
CA GLN A 310 -10.76 -25.54 8.72
C GLN A 310 -9.23 -25.61 8.56
N LEU A 311 -8.48 -25.47 9.66
CA LEU A 311 -7.02 -25.58 9.63
C LEU A 311 -6.58 -26.99 9.25
N ALA A 312 -7.26 -28.03 9.77
CA ALA A 312 -7.00 -29.42 9.42
C ALA A 312 -7.31 -29.71 7.94
N GLU A 313 -8.41 -29.19 7.40
CA GLU A 313 -8.73 -29.31 5.97
C GLU A 313 -7.70 -28.63 5.07
N ILE A 314 -7.22 -27.44 5.44
CA ILE A 314 -6.17 -26.74 4.71
C ILE A 314 -4.88 -27.57 4.70
N GLU A 315 -4.50 -28.15 5.84
CA GLU A 315 -3.33 -29.02 5.94
C GLU A 315 -3.52 -30.30 5.11
N TYR A 316 -4.70 -30.92 5.16
CA TYR A 316 -5.04 -32.09 4.37
C TYR A 316 -4.91 -31.80 2.87
N ARG A 317 -5.51 -30.72 2.37
CA ARG A 317 -5.42 -30.31 0.95
C ARG A 317 -3.96 -30.02 0.54
N ARG A 318 -3.19 -29.35 1.39
CA ARG A 318 -1.76 -29.10 1.15
C ARG A 318 -0.97 -30.40 1.02
N LEU A 319 -1.20 -31.37 1.89
CA LEU A 319 -0.52 -32.67 1.84
C LEU A 319 -0.98 -33.49 0.64
N GLN A 320 -2.27 -33.47 0.31
CA GLN A 320 -2.80 -34.12 -0.89
C GLN A 320 -2.13 -33.55 -2.16
N GLY A 321 -1.94 -32.24 -2.25
CA GLY A 321 -1.19 -31.61 -3.34
C GLY A 321 0.27 -32.07 -3.42
N LYS A 322 0.95 -32.24 -2.28
CA LYS A 322 2.31 -32.80 -2.25
C LYS A 322 2.36 -34.27 -2.70
N LEU A 323 1.38 -35.08 -2.29
CA LEU A 323 1.30 -36.48 -2.71
C LEU A 323 1.10 -36.59 -4.22
N SER A 324 0.17 -35.81 -4.77
CA SER A 324 -0.08 -35.76 -6.21
C SER A 324 1.16 -35.35 -7.01
N TYR A 325 1.94 -34.39 -6.50
CA TYR A 325 3.22 -34.01 -7.13
C TYR A 325 4.21 -35.17 -7.16
N GLU A 326 4.43 -35.87 -6.03
CA GLU A 326 5.35 -37.01 -6.00
C GLU A 326 4.90 -38.16 -6.92
N GLU A 327 3.59 -38.43 -6.99
CA GLU A 327 3.02 -39.42 -7.90
C GLU A 327 3.22 -39.03 -9.38
N ALA A 328 3.03 -37.75 -9.72
CA ALA A 328 3.24 -37.24 -11.07
C ALA A 328 4.72 -37.35 -11.50
N VAL A 329 5.66 -37.04 -10.60
CA VAL A 329 7.10 -37.18 -10.88
C VAL A 329 7.47 -38.65 -11.13
N LEU A 330 6.97 -39.57 -10.30
CA LEU A 330 7.18 -41.00 -10.50
C LEU A 330 6.58 -41.51 -11.81
N ALA A 331 5.37 -41.07 -12.18
CA ALA A 331 4.76 -41.42 -13.45
C ALA A 331 5.59 -40.92 -14.63
N HIS A 332 6.11 -39.68 -14.55
CA HIS A 332 6.97 -39.12 -15.58
C HIS A 332 8.28 -39.91 -15.73
N GLN A 333 8.91 -40.33 -14.63
CA GLN A 333 10.10 -41.18 -14.65
C GLN A 333 9.83 -42.52 -15.34
N LYS A 334 8.68 -43.16 -15.09
CA LYS A 334 8.27 -44.39 -15.77
C LYS A 334 8.14 -44.20 -17.29
N VAL A 335 7.49 -43.12 -17.72
CA VAL A 335 7.34 -42.81 -19.15
C VAL A 335 8.70 -42.57 -19.81
N ILE A 336 9.62 -41.87 -19.15
CA ILE A 336 10.98 -41.69 -19.65
C ILE A 336 11.69 -43.04 -19.81
N GLN A 337 11.59 -43.93 -18.83
CA GLN A 337 12.20 -45.27 -18.89
C GLN A 337 11.62 -46.11 -20.03
N GLU A 338 10.31 -46.08 -20.25
CA GLU A 338 9.64 -46.77 -21.35
C GLU A 338 10.08 -46.21 -22.72
N ASN A 339 10.19 -44.89 -22.84
CA ASN A 339 10.65 -44.24 -24.07
C ASN A 339 12.12 -44.58 -24.37
N LYS A 340 12.99 -44.65 -23.35
CA LYS A 340 14.37 -45.12 -23.51
C LYS A 340 14.40 -46.54 -24.07
N LYS A 341 13.66 -47.48 -23.46
CA LYS A 341 13.57 -48.86 -23.93
C LYS A 341 13.08 -48.95 -25.39
N LYS A 342 12.06 -48.17 -25.75
CA LYS A 342 11.54 -48.10 -27.13
C LYS A 342 12.58 -47.53 -28.10
N ALA A 343 13.31 -46.49 -27.71
CA ALA A 343 14.37 -45.91 -28.52
C ALA A 343 15.53 -46.89 -28.73
N ASP A 344 15.89 -47.68 -27.71
CA ASP A 344 16.91 -48.71 -27.81
C ASP A 344 16.49 -49.83 -28.78
N LEU A 345 15.24 -50.30 -28.70
CA LEU A 345 14.67 -51.27 -29.64
C LEU A 345 14.70 -50.74 -31.09
N LEU A 346 14.22 -49.50 -31.32
CA LEU A 346 14.27 -48.87 -32.65
C LEU A 346 15.70 -48.72 -33.16
N ARG A 347 16.68 -48.48 -32.28
CA ARG A 347 18.09 -48.38 -32.64
C ARG A 347 18.65 -49.74 -33.07
N GLN A 348 18.25 -50.82 -32.40
CA GLN A 348 18.59 -52.19 -32.78
C GLN A 348 17.99 -52.54 -34.15
N GLU A 349 16.68 -52.33 -34.33
CA GLU A 349 15.99 -52.58 -35.61
C GLU A 349 16.62 -51.77 -36.76
N LYS A 350 16.95 -50.49 -36.51
CA LYS A 350 17.64 -49.66 -37.51
C LYS A 350 19.04 -50.17 -37.83
N ALA A 351 19.78 -50.66 -36.84
CA ALA A 351 21.11 -51.22 -37.07
C ALA A 351 21.02 -52.48 -37.94
N GLU A 352 20.06 -53.36 -37.67
CA GLU A 352 19.79 -54.55 -38.48
C GLU A 352 19.42 -54.18 -39.93
N LEU A 353 18.52 -53.19 -40.13
CA LEU A 353 18.18 -52.69 -41.46
C LEU A 353 19.39 -52.07 -42.19
N MET A 354 20.25 -51.34 -41.48
CA MET A 354 21.49 -50.80 -42.06
C MET A 354 22.47 -51.90 -42.48
N HIS A 355 22.58 -52.98 -41.70
CA HIS A 355 23.38 -54.15 -42.08
C HIS A 355 22.85 -54.79 -43.37
N LEU A 356 21.54 -55.04 -43.46
CA LEU A 356 20.91 -55.60 -44.67
C LEU A 356 21.10 -54.69 -45.89
N TYR A 357 21.00 -53.37 -45.71
CA TYR A 357 21.20 -52.40 -46.79
C TYR A 357 22.66 -52.39 -47.26
N ALA A 358 23.63 -52.45 -46.35
CA ALA A 358 25.05 -52.52 -46.68
C ALA A 358 25.39 -53.81 -47.46
N GLU A 359 24.79 -54.95 -47.10
CA GLU A 359 24.95 -56.20 -47.84
C GLU A 359 24.41 -56.11 -49.27
N LYS A 360 23.21 -55.52 -49.46
CA LYS A 360 22.63 -55.28 -50.79
C LYS A 360 23.49 -54.34 -51.63
N HIS A 361 23.94 -53.22 -51.06
CA HIS A 361 24.86 -52.30 -51.74
C HIS A 361 26.13 -53.00 -52.21
N LEU A 362 26.67 -53.91 -51.38
CA LEU A 362 27.86 -54.66 -51.74
C LEU A 362 27.59 -55.67 -52.86
N GLN A 363 26.39 -56.22 -52.96
CA GLN A 363 25.95 -57.06 -54.09
C GLN A 363 25.79 -56.23 -55.36
N GLU A 364 25.06 -55.11 -55.30
CA GLU A 364 24.88 -54.18 -56.44
C GLU A 364 26.22 -53.64 -56.94
N GLN A 365 27.17 -53.35 -56.04
CA GLN A 365 28.52 -52.94 -56.43
C GLN A 365 29.29 -54.04 -57.15
N LYS A 366 29.08 -55.33 -56.80
CA LYS A 366 29.70 -56.45 -57.53
C LYS A 366 29.11 -56.56 -58.94
N GLU A 367 27.79 -56.52 -59.06
CA GLU A 367 27.09 -56.55 -60.36
C GLU A 367 27.47 -55.35 -61.24
N MET A 368 27.55 -54.15 -60.66
CA MET A 368 27.97 -52.94 -61.39
C MET A 368 29.44 -53.02 -61.79
N LYS A 369 30.33 -53.60 -60.97
CA LYS A 369 31.74 -53.84 -61.35
C LYS A 369 31.83 -54.77 -62.55
N GLU A 370 31.08 -55.87 -62.56
CA GLU A 370 31.00 -56.79 -63.69
C GLU A 370 30.50 -56.09 -64.97
N LEU A 371 29.46 -55.25 -64.85
CA LEU A 371 28.94 -54.47 -65.98
C LEU A 371 29.93 -53.41 -66.46
N VAL A 372 30.61 -52.72 -65.55
CA VAL A 372 31.63 -51.72 -65.87
C VAL A 372 32.83 -52.37 -66.54
N GLU A 373 33.28 -53.55 -66.11
CA GLU A 373 34.32 -54.30 -66.81
C GLU A 373 33.92 -54.56 -68.26
N HIS A 374 32.69 -55.02 -68.49
CA HIS A 374 32.15 -55.24 -69.84
C HIS A 374 32.03 -53.93 -70.67
N VAL A 375 31.64 -52.82 -70.05
CA VAL A 375 31.55 -51.51 -70.72
C VAL A 375 32.92 -50.89 -70.95
N MET A 376 33.90 -51.12 -70.06
CA MET A 376 35.28 -50.68 -70.19
C MET A 376 35.98 -51.39 -71.35
N GLU A 377 35.69 -52.67 -71.56
CA GLU A 377 36.07 -53.38 -72.79
C GLU A 377 35.50 -52.68 -74.03
N GLY A 378 34.23 -52.27 -74.01
CA GLY A 378 33.63 -51.46 -75.08
C GLY A 378 34.26 -50.07 -75.26
N HIS A 379 34.58 -49.37 -74.17
CA HIS A 379 35.16 -48.03 -74.21
C HIS A 379 36.62 -48.00 -74.66
N LYS A 380 37.41 -49.06 -74.39
CA LYS A 380 38.74 -49.22 -74.97
C LYS A 380 38.67 -49.14 -76.50
N ASN A 381 37.61 -49.71 -77.10
CA ASN A 381 37.37 -49.67 -78.54
C ASN A 381 36.97 -48.26 -79.03
N VAL A 382 36.15 -47.52 -78.26
CA VAL A 382 35.68 -46.16 -78.63
C VAL A 382 36.73 -45.07 -78.38
N LYS A 383 37.55 -45.17 -77.32
CA LYS A 383 38.64 -44.21 -77.04
C LYS A 383 39.67 -44.16 -78.17
N GLN A 384 39.94 -45.31 -78.82
CA GLN A 384 40.75 -45.36 -80.04
C GLN A 384 40.17 -44.50 -81.18
N VAL A 385 38.86 -44.21 -81.17
CA VAL A 385 38.18 -43.39 -82.18
C VAL A 385 38.15 -41.90 -81.80
N LYS A 386 37.87 -41.55 -80.54
CA LYS A 386 37.75 -40.14 -80.09
C LYS A 386 39.07 -39.38 -80.01
N ALA A 387 40.19 -40.02 -79.71
CA ALA A 387 41.51 -39.36 -79.70
C ALA A 387 41.77 -38.62 -81.03
N LYS A 388 41.22 -39.14 -82.14
CA LYS A 388 41.32 -38.55 -83.48
C LYS A 388 40.52 -37.24 -83.67
N ILE A 389 39.61 -36.86 -82.78
CA ILE A 389 38.71 -35.69 -82.92
C ILE A 389 39.16 -34.49 -82.07
N GLN A 390 39.80 -34.77 -80.93
CA GLN A 390 40.05 -33.75 -79.90
C GLN A 390 41.17 -32.77 -80.28
N GLU A 391 42.08 -33.20 -81.15
CA GLU A 391 43.11 -32.36 -81.76
C GLU A 391 42.53 -31.13 -82.49
N TYR A 392 41.24 -31.14 -82.90
CA TYR A 392 40.63 -30.07 -83.69
C TYR A 392 39.97 -28.91 -82.90
N LYS A 393 39.66 -29.04 -81.60
CA LYS A 393 38.82 -28.03 -80.87
C LYS A 393 39.58 -27.03 -80.01
N GLN A 394 40.85 -27.30 -79.65
CA GLN A 394 41.63 -26.46 -78.73
C GLN A 394 41.97 -25.07 -79.28
N GLN A 395 41.67 -24.80 -80.55
CA GLN A 395 42.07 -23.55 -81.22
C GLN A 395 41.13 -22.34 -81.00
N ILE A 396 39.99 -22.44 -80.28
CA ILE A 396 38.92 -21.39 -80.32
C ILE A 396 38.73 -20.58 -79.01
N VAL A 397 39.06 -21.10 -77.83
CA VAL A 397 38.58 -20.52 -76.54
C VAL A 397 39.38 -19.32 -76.02
N GLN A 398 40.59 -19.07 -76.52
CA GLN A 398 41.48 -18.04 -75.95
C GLN A 398 41.03 -16.58 -76.14
N GLN A 399 39.94 -16.28 -76.85
CA GLN A 399 39.64 -14.91 -77.31
C GLN A 399 38.65 -14.08 -76.45
N VAL A 400 38.03 -14.59 -75.37
CA VAL A 400 36.81 -13.96 -74.79
C VAL A 400 36.94 -13.37 -73.36
N CYS A 401 38.07 -13.45 -72.65
CA CYS A 401 38.11 -13.20 -71.18
C CYS A 401 38.46 -11.79 -70.64
N GLU A 402 38.73 -10.75 -71.45
CA GLU A 402 39.45 -9.55 -70.94
C GLU A 402 38.61 -8.31 -70.49
N GLU A 403 37.28 -8.25 -70.61
CA GLU A 403 36.57 -6.94 -70.63
C GLU A 403 35.73 -6.44 -69.40
N SER A 404 35.72 -7.04 -68.19
CA SER A 404 34.64 -6.77 -67.17
C SER A 404 34.92 -6.04 -65.81
N GLY A 405 36.04 -5.31 -65.59
CA GLY A 405 36.52 -5.02 -64.20
C GLY A 405 36.31 -3.67 -63.43
N GLU A 406 35.87 -2.52 -63.99
CA GLU A 406 36.33 -1.22 -63.43
C GLU A 406 35.40 -0.31 -62.53
N LEU A 407 34.12 -0.58 -62.22
CA LEU A 407 33.17 0.47 -61.76
C LEU A 407 32.86 0.72 -60.24
N LEU A 408 33.52 0.11 -59.23
CA LEU A 408 32.95 0.00 -57.85
C LEU A 408 33.33 1.03 -56.73
N ARG A 409 34.17 2.06 -56.92
CA ARG A 409 34.97 2.62 -55.78
C ARG A 409 34.63 3.97 -55.05
N GLN A 410 33.55 4.73 -55.29
CA GLN A 410 33.51 6.19 -54.93
C GLN A 410 32.59 6.73 -53.78
N ALA A 411 31.89 5.96 -52.92
CA ALA A 411 30.69 6.48 -52.22
C ALA A 411 30.66 6.74 -50.67
N LEU A 412 31.75 6.85 -49.88
CA LEU A 412 31.68 6.61 -48.40
C LEU A 412 31.97 7.73 -47.35
N GLU A 413 32.24 9.01 -47.65
CA GLU A 413 33.03 9.90 -46.73
C GLU A 413 32.34 11.08 -45.96
N GLU A 414 31.04 11.39 -46.06
CA GLU A 414 30.50 12.74 -45.69
C GLU A 414 29.78 13.00 -44.31
N GLU A 415 29.58 12.05 -43.38
CA GLU A 415 28.55 12.22 -42.28
C GLU A 415 28.97 12.72 -40.87
N GLU A 416 30.24 12.88 -40.48
CA GLU A 416 30.59 12.85 -39.03
C GLU A 416 30.56 14.17 -38.17
N ASP A 417 30.44 15.40 -38.69
CA ASP A 417 30.90 16.61 -37.93
C ASP A 417 29.92 17.38 -36.98
N LYS A 418 28.62 17.08 -36.87
CA LYS A 418 27.64 18.08 -36.37
C LYS A 418 27.38 18.21 -34.84
N ASN A 419 27.94 17.40 -33.95
CA ASN A 419 27.32 17.16 -32.61
C ASN A 419 27.82 17.89 -31.33
N ARG A 420 28.82 18.80 -31.31
CA ARG A 420 29.53 19.18 -30.04
C ARG A 420 29.16 20.46 -29.23
N LYS A 421 28.30 21.41 -29.64
CA LYS A 421 28.29 22.80 -29.08
C LYS A 421 27.13 23.27 -28.14
N ARG A 422 26.65 22.53 -27.12
CA ARG A 422 25.37 22.93 -26.43
C ARG A 422 25.23 22.98 -24.88
N TYR A 423 26.26 22.93 -24.02
CA TYR A 423 26.02 22.60 -22.57
C TYR A 423 26.29 23.60 -21.40
N GLU A 424 26.79 24.85 -21.52
CA GLU A 424 27.41 25.55 -20.34
C GLU A 424 26.64 26.68 -19.58
N LEU A 425 25.41 27.10 -19.91
CA LEU A 425 24.88 28.41 -19.45
C LEU A 425 24.18 28.51 -18.07
N ILE A 426 23.90 27.43 -17.32
CA ILE A 426 22.85 27.48 -16.27
C ILE A 426 23.39 27.25 -14.84
N GLN A 427 24.13 28.20 -14.23
CA GLN A 427 24.61 28.01 -12.85
C GLN A 427 24.65 29.15 -11.79
N GLN A 428 24.40 30.47 -12.00
CA GLN A 428 24.93 31.47 -11.01
C GLN A 428 24.01 32.38 -10.16
N ILE A 429 22.69 32.52 -10.34
CA ILE A 429 22.01 33.77 -9.85
C ILE A 429 21.03 33.58 -8.66
N ARG A 430 21.33 32.82 -7.58
CA ARG A 430 20.34 32.69 -6.48
C ARG A 430 20.87 32.50 -5.04
N ALA A 431 21.62 33.44 -4.45
CA ALA A 431 22.11 33.23 -3.07
C ALA A 431 22.28 34.41 -2.10
N ILE A 432 21.76 35.62 -2.34
CA ILE A 432 21.92 36.75 -1.38
C ILE A 432 20.57 37.47 -1.34
N GLU A 433 19.82 37.46 -0.23
CA GLU A 433 19.64 38.64 0.65
C GLU A 433 18.59 38.34 1.77
N SER A 434 18.74 38.93 2.98
CA SER A 434 17.66 39.29 3.95
C SER A 434 18.21 40.06 5.20
N THR A 435 17.31 40.68 5.99
CA THR A 435 17.30 42.04 6.62
C THR A 435 17.34 42.15 8.20
N PRO A 436 17.28 43.36 8.85
CA PRO A 436 17.40 43.64 10.32
C PRO A 436 16.18 44.38 11.03
N SER A 437 16.25 44.74 12.36
CA SER A 437 15.24 45.55 13.17
C SER A 437 15.79 46.37 14.42
N ILE A 438 14.97 46.85 15.40
CA ILE A 438 14.71 48.26 15.92
C ILE A 438 14.63 48.56 17.50
N ARG A 439 15.00 49.80 17.97
CA ARG A 439 14.56 50.87 19.02
C ARG A 439 14.30 50.81 20.61
N HIS A 440 14.64 51.96 21.29
CA HIS A 440 14.05 52.88 22.41
C HIS A 440 14.17 52.75 24.00
N LYS A 441 13.90 53.88 24.78
CA LYS A 441 14.08 54.23 26.28
C LYS A 441 12.84 54.93 27.02
N PHE A 442 12.88 55.24 28.37
CA PHE A 442 11.75 55.55 29.37
C PHE A 442 11.96 56.69 30.48
N VAL A 443 10.94 57.16 31.31
CA VAL A 443 10.95 58.19 32.46
C VAL A 443 9.85 58.05 33.62
N ASP A 444 9.95 58.79 34.78
CA ASP A 444 9.50 58.65 36.24
C ASP A 444 8.21 59.42 36.82
N LEU A 445 7.77 59.16 38.08
CA LEU A 445 6.38 59.24 38.67
C LEU A 445 6.19 59.86 40.11
N THR A 446 6.67 61.05 40.43
CA THR A 446 6.36 61.69 41.74
C THR A 446 5.59 63.00 41.68
N ASP A 447 5.35 63.52 40.48
CA ASP A 447 4.54 64.70 40.26
C ASP A 447 3.06 64.33 40.10
N THR A 448 2.18 65.09 40.72
CA THR A 448 0.80 65.18 40.22
C THR A 448 0.82 65.89 38.89
N GLY A 449 0.03 65.41 37.93
CA GLY A 449 0.03 65.97 36.58
C GLY A 449 -0.43 67.44 36.46
N GLY A 450 -1.00 68.05 37.51
CA GLY A 450 -1.30 69.50 37.56
C GLY A 450 -2.33 69.97 36.54
N HIS A 451 -3.34 69.15 36.23
CA HIS A 451 -4.32 69.40 35.16
C HIS A 451 -5.58 70.17 35.65
N GLY A 452 -5.67 70.55 36.93
CA GLY A 452 -6.77 71.33 37.50
C GLY A 452 -8.12 70.61 37.64
N LEU A 453 -8.16 69.28 37.61
CA LEU A 453 -9.38 68.49 37.79
C LEU A 453 -9.70 68.29 39.29
N PHE A 454 -10.98 68.37 39.69
CA PHE A 454 -11.44 68.18 41.09
C PHE A 454 -11.10 66.80 41.71
N GLY A 455 -10.55 65.87 40.94
CA GLY A 455 -10.11 64.54 41.36
C GLY A 455 -8.60 64.33 41.37
N GLU A 456 -7.79 65.38 41.22
CA GLU A 456 -6.33 65.26 41.31
C GLU A 456 -5.90 64.97 42.74
N MET A 457 -5.15 63.89 42.88
CA MET A 457 -4.63 63.42 44.15
C MET A 457 -3.16 63.10 43.94
N SER A 458 -2.33 63.50 44.89
CA SER A 458 -0.92 63.15 44.83
C SER A 458 -0.72 61.64 44.81
N ILE A 459 0.34 61.21 44.14
CA ILE A 459 0.75 59.79 44.13
C ILE A 459 0.92 59.27 45.56
N VAL A 460 1.11 60.16 46.53
CA VAL A 460 1.20 59.86 47.95
C VAL A 460 -0.16 59.77 48.64
N GLU A 461 -1.09 60.72 48.47
CA GLU A 461 -2.45 60.63 49.05
C GLU A 461 -3.26 59.44 48.49
N LEU A 462 -3.02 59.14 47.21
CA LEU A 462 -3.52 57.93 46.58
C LEU A 462 -3.02 56.69 47.33
N ARG A 463 -1.80 56.68 47.89
CA ARG A 463 -1.28 55.55 48.67
C ARG A 463 -2.04 55.30 49.98
N GLU A 464 -2.52 56.34 50.66
CA GLU A 464 -3.24 56.19 51.94
C GLU A 464 -4.66 55.67 51.74
N ARG A 465 -5.41 56.20 50.77
CA ARG A 465 -6.73 55.65 50.40
C ARG A 465 -6.60 54.22 49.89
N LEU A 466 -5.55 53.95 49.11
CA LEU A 466 -5.21 52.59 48.73
C LEU A 466 -4.84 51.73 49.95
N ALA A 467 -4.32 52.26 51.05
CA ALA A 467 -4.00 51.47 52.24
C ALA A 467 -5.25 50.93 52.94
N LEU A 468 -6.29 51.74 53.13
CA LEU A 468 -7.57 51.29 53.72
C LEU A 468 -8.30 50.31 52.80
N LEU A 469 -8.32 50.59 51.49
CA LEU A 469 -8.86 49.66 50.51
C LEU A 469 -8.07 48.34 50.50
N LYS A 470 -6.75 48.38 50.68
CA LYS A 470 -5.91 47.17 50.82
C LYS A 470 -6.28 46.36 52.06
N GLU A 471 -6.66 46.97 53.17
CA GLU A 471 -7.08 46.23 54.38
C GLU A 471 -8.41 45.51 54.18
N ALA A 472 -9.41 46.17 53.60
CA ALA A 472 -10.67 45.53 53.24
C ALA A 472 -10.47 44.41 52.20
N GLN A 473 -9.59 44.65 51.21
CA GLN A 473 -9.18 43.63 50.24
C GLN A 473 -8.54 42.43 50.94
N LYS A 474 -7.61 42.64 51.89
CA LYS A 474 -6.98 41.56 52.67
C LYS A 474 -7.99 40.68 53.41
N ALA A 475 -9.00 41.26 54.06
CA ALA A 475 -10.04 40.47 54.73
C ALA A 475 -10.82 39.57 53.75
N THR A 476 -11.24 40.12 52.59
CA THR A 476 -11.90 39.31 51.56
C THR A 476 -10.97 38.28 50.92
N GLU A 477 -9.66 38.57 50.86
CA GLU A 477 -8.65 37.61 50.43
C GLU A 477 -8.50 36.47 51.42
N GLU A 478 -8.54 36.73 52.72
CA GLU A 478 -8.44 35.72 53.78
C GLU A 478 -9.64 34.76 53.75
N GLU A 479 -10.87 35.26 53.65
CA GLU A 479 -12.06 34.41 53.50
C GLU A 479 -11.99 33.53 52.24
N LYS A 480 -11.52 34.10 51.12
CA LYS A 480 -11.29 33.33 49.89
C LYS A 480 -10.19 32.29 50.06
N ARG A 481 -9.12 32.61 50.79
CA ARG A 481 -8.03 31.66 51.10
C ARG A 481 -8.57 30.48 51.91
N ASP A 482 -9.41 30.73 52.91
CA ASP A 482 -10.01 29.68 53.74
C ASP A 482 -10.94 28.78 52.93
N GLN A 483 -11.79 29.35 52.08
CA GLN A 483 -12.63 28.59 51.15
C GLN A 483 -11.78 27.72 50.21
N ILE A 484 -10.71 28.27 49.64
CA ILE A 484 -9.79 27.55 48.78
C ILE A 484 -9.10 26.40 49.53
N ILE A 485 -8.75 26.59 50.82
CA ILE A 485 -8.14 25.53 51.65
C ILE A 485 -9.13 24.39 51.88
N HIS A 486 -10.37 24.70 52.29
CA HIS A 486 -11.40 23.68 52.50
C HIS A 486 -11.72 22.92 51.21
N GLU A 487 -11.87 23.61 50.08
CA GLU A 487 -12.08 22.95 48.79
C GLU A 487 -10.90 22.07 48.38
N LYS A 488 -9.66 22.49 48.65
CA LYS A 488 -8.46 21.68 48.38
C LYS A 488 -8.46 20.41 49.22
N GLN A 489 -8.74 20.52 50.52
CA GLN A 489 -8.85 19.38 51.43
C GLN A 489 -9.94 18.40 50.98
N ALA A 490 -11.13 18.90 50.60
CA ALA A 490 -12.21 18.06 50.09
C ALA A 490 -11.83 17.34 48.78
N LYS A 491 -11.15 18.04 47.86
CA LYS A 491 -10.64 17.44 46.61
C LYS A 491 -9.59 16.38 46.89
N GLU A 492 -8.69 16.60 47.84
CA GLU A 492 -7.66 15.63 48.26
C GLU A 492 -8.28 14.37 48.86
N GLN A 493 -9.25 14.51 49.78
CA GLN A 493 -9.99 13.39 50.36
C GLN A 493 -10.70 12.55 49.29
N LEU A 494 -11.40 13.20 48.36
CA LEU A 494 -12.06 12.51 47.25
C LEU A 494 -11.07 11.71 46.40
N ILE A 495 -9.88 12.26 46.13
CA ILE A 495 -8.84 11.57 45.36
C ILE A 495 -8.33 10.33 46.10
N LEU A 496 -8.13 10.42 47.42
CA LEU A 496 -7.72 9.30 48.25
C LEU A 496 -8.76 8.18 48.25
N ASP A 497 -10.03 8.51 48.45
CA ASP A 497 -11.13 7.53 48.42
C ASP A 497 -11.19 6.79 47.07
N LYS A 498 -10.98 7.53 45.96
CA LYS A 498 -10.94 6.93 44.62
C LYS A 498 -9.73 6.04 44.40
N LEU A 499 -8.56 6.40 44.95
CA LEU A 499 -7.37 5.55 44.91
C LEU A 499 -7.59 4.25 45.66
N ASP A 500 -8.21 4.30 46.84
CA ASP A 500 -8.51 3.12 47.64
C ASP A 500 -9.46 2.19 46.89
N GLN A 501 -10.54 2.73 46.30
CA GLN A 501 -11.44 1.96 45.42
C GLN A 501 -10.69 1.30 44.27
N ILE A 502 -9.84 2.05 43.55
CA ILE A 502 -9.03 1.55 42.43
C ILE A 502 -8.09 0.42 42.90
N SER A 503 -7.47 0.57 44.07
CA SER A 503 -6.55 -0.42 44.60
C SER A 503 -7.23 -1.77 44.87
N GLN A 504 -8.46 -1.74 45.40
CA GLN A 504 -9.29 -2.92 45.64
C GLN A 504 -9.64 -3.61 44.32
N PHE A 505 -10.10 -2.86 43.32
CA PHE A 505 -10.41 -3.40 41.99
C PHE A 505 -9.21 -4.03 41.31
N ARG A 506 -8.05 -3.39 41.36
CA ARG A 506 -6.82 -3.94 40.78
C ARG A 506 -6.40 -5.24 41.47
N ALA A 507 -6.54 -5.31 42.80
CA ALA A 507 -6.25 -6.53 43.54
C ALA A 507 -7.18 -7.68 43.15
N GLU A 508 -8.48 -7.42 43.02
CA GLU A 508 -9.48 -8.41 42.60
C GLU A 508 -9.26 -8.89 41.16
N LEU A 509 -9.03 -7.96 40.23
CA LEU A 509 -8.71 -8.30 38.84
C LEU A 509 -7.40 -9.09 38.75
N GLY A 510 -6.40 -8.75 39.56
CA GLY A 510 -5.16 -9.50 39.68
C GLY A 510 -5.39 -10.93 40.16
N ARG A 511 -6.19 -11.13 41.21
CA ARG A 511 -6.57 -12.46 41.72
C ARG A 511 -7.32 -13.28 40.66
N ALA A 512 -8.32 -12.69 39.99
CA ALA A 512 -9.09 -13.36 38.94
C ALA A 512 -8.22 -13.73 37.73
N ALA A 513 -7.27 -12.86 37.36
CA ALA A 513 -6.32 -13.15 36.28
C ALA A 513 -5.36 -14.29 36.65
N ALA A 514 -4.89 -14.35 37.90
CA ALA A 514 -4.05 -15.43 38.40
C ALA A 514 -4.78 -16.78 38.33
N LEU A 515 -6.04 -16.85 38.78
CA LEU A 515 -6.86 -18.06 38.69
C LEU A 515 -7.04 -18.53 37.24
N LYS A 516 -7.38 -17.62 36.32
CA LYS A 516 -7.49 -17.96 34.88
C LYS A 516 -6.17 -18.45 34.29
N GLN A 517 -5.04 -17.95 34.77
CA GLN A 517 -3.73 -18.41 34.32
C GLN A 517 -3.42 -19.82 34.83
N GLU A 518 -3.79 -20.14 36.07
CA GLU A 518 -3.68 -21.49 36.62
C GLU A 518 -4.57 -22.50 35.89
N GLU A 519 -5.83 -22.13 35.60
CA GLU A 519 -6.73 -22.93 34.77
C GLU A 519 -6.15 -23.19 33.38
N LYS A 520 -5.62 -22.14 32.73
CA LYS A 520 -4.95 -22.28 31.43
C LYS A 520 -3.71 -23.18 31.48
N LYS A 521 -2.91 -23.09 32.54
CA LYS A 521 -1.75 -23.98 32.74
C LYS A 521 -2.20 -25.43 32.90
N LYS A 522 -3.25 -25.68 33.69
CA LYS A 522 -3.85 -27.01 33.86
C LYS A 522 -4.41 -27.55 32.54
N SER A 523 -5.07 -26.72 31.74
CA SER A 523 -5.60 -27.13 30.43
C SER A 523 -4.49 -27.35 29.38
N GLN A 524 -3.39 -26.59 29.43
CA GLN A 524 -2.25 -26.78 28.52
C GLN A 524 -1.38 -28.01 28.87
N SER A 525 -1.41 -28.47 30.11
CA SER A 525 -0.79 -29.75 30.51
C SER A 525 -1.65 -30.98 30.14
N GLY A 526 -2.93 -30.79 29.80
CA GLY A 526 -3.74 -31.83 29.16
C GLY A 526 -3.27 -32.07 27.74
N GLU A 527 -3.17 -33.34 27.34
CA GLU A 527 -2.66 -33.80 26.05
C GLU A 527 -3.11 -32.91 24.88
N ARG A 528 -2.14 -32.46 24.05
CA ARG A 528 -2.44 -31.79 22.78
C ARG A 528 -3.44 -32.67 22.01
N PRO A 529 -4.52 -32.10 21.44
CA PRO A 529 -5.50 -32.88 20.71
C PRO A 529 -4.79 -33.73 19.67
N MET A 530 -5.10 -35.03 19.66
CA MET A 530 -4.57 -36.01 18.72
C MET A 530 -4.59 -35.40 17.31
N LYS A 531 -3.42 -35.35 16.67
CA LYS A 531 -3.34 -34.90 15.27
C LYS A 531 -4.23 -35.83 14.43
N ASP A 532 -5.10 -35.25 13.61
CA ASP A 532 -6.01 -35.98 12.73
C ASP A 532 -5.33 -37.16 12.04
N GLU A 533 -5.90 -38.36 12.23
CA GLU A 533 -5.37 -39.61 11.64
C GLU A 533 -5.23 -39.53 10.12
N ARG A 534 -6.12 -38.77 9.47
CA ARG A 534 -6.10 -38.51 8.02
C ARG A 534 -4.81 -37.81 7.58
N ILE A 535 -4.39 -36.79 8.32
CA ILE A 535 -3.17 -36.02 8.05
C ILE A 535 -1.93 -36.91 8.24
N LEU A 536 -1.90 -37.69 9.33
CA LEU A 536 -0.82 -38.64 9.60
C LEU A 536 -0.68 -39.70 8.51
N ASN A 537 -1.80 -40.23 8.01
CA ASN A 537 -1.80 -41.21 6.93
C ASN A 537 -1.27 -40.62 5.61
N LEU A 538 -1.63 -39.39 5.26
CA LEU A 538 -1.07 -38.70 4.09
C LEU A 538 0.43 -38.44 4.23
N GLN A 539 0.90 -38.03 5.41
CA GLN A 539 2.33 -37.83 5.66
C GLN A 539 3.12 -39.13 5.44
N LYS A 540 2.62 -40.28 5.92
CA LYS A 540 3.24 -41.59 5.67
C LYS A 540 3.32 -41.91 4.18
N LYS A 541 2.21 -41.74 3.43
CA LYS A 541 2.17 -41.97 1.98
C LYS A 541 3.15 -41.08 1.20
N ILE A 542 3.28 -39.81 1.58
CA ILE A 542 4.25 -38.90 0.96
C ILE A 542 5.67 -39.41 1.20
N VAL A 543 5.99 -39.83 2.42
CA VAL A 543 7.30 -40.40 2.73
C VAL A 543 7.56 -41.65 1.88
N GLU A 544 6.60 -42.57 1.78
CA GLU A 544 6.72 -43.75 0.92
C GLU A 544 6.99 -43.39 -0.55
N LYS A 545 6.24 -42.46 -1.14
CA LYS A 545 6.44 -42.02 -2.52
C LYS A 545 7.76 -41.29 -2.75
N THR A 546 8.19 -40.46 -1.81
CA THR A 546 9.52 -39.83 -1.90
C THR A 546 10.65 -40.85 -1.85
N MET A 547 10.49 -41.93 -1.07
CA MET A 547 11.45 -43.03 -1.01
C MET A 547 11.44 -43.85 -2.30
N GLU A 548 10.27 -44.12 -2.89
CA GLU A 548 10.16 -44.73 -4.22
C GLU A 548 10.91 -43.90 -5.28
N ARG A 549 10.75 -42.57 -5.26
CA ARG A 549 11.43 -41.66 -6.19
C ARG A 549 12.94 -41.71 -6.06
N LYS A 550 13.44 -41.69 -4.82
CA LYS A 550 14.88 -41.82 -4.54
C LYS A 550 15.43 -43.15 -5.03
N LYS A 551 14.69 -44.25 -4.86
CA LYS A 551 15.08 -45.58 -5.38
C LYS A 551 15.15 -45.59 -6.91
N GLN A 552 14.16 -45.02 -7.60
CA GLN A 552 14.16 -44.95 -9.07
C GLN A 552 15.26 -44.04 -9.61
N ALA A 553 15.57 -42.94 -8.93
CA ALA A 553 16.67 -42.06 -9.28
C ALA A 553 18.06 -42.70 -9.09
N GLY A 554 18.21 -43.64 -8.15
CA GLY A 554 19.46 -44.39 -7.96
C GLY A 554 19.65 -45.57 -8.92
N LEU A 555 18.59 -45.98 -9.64
CA LEU A 555 18.63 -47.05 -10.65
C LEU A 555 18.83 -46.51 -12.08
N LEU A 556 18.65 -45.21 -12.28
CA LEU A 556 18.91 -44.48 -13.52
C LEU A 556 20.34 -43.96 -13.53
#